data_AF-A0A124JTR2-F1
#
_entry.id   AF-A0A124JTR2-F1
#
_cell.length_a   1.000
_cell.length_b   1.000
_cell.length_c   1.000
_cell.angle_alpha   90.00
_cell.angle_beta   90.00
_cell.angle_gamma   90.00
#
_symmetry.space_group_name_H-M   'P 1'
#
loop_
_entity.id
_entity.type
_entity.pdbx_description
1 polymer ?
#
loop_
_entity_poly.entity_id
_entity_poly.type
_entity_poly.pdbx_seq_one_letter_code
_entity_poly.pdbx_strand_id
1 'polypeptide(L)'
;MLDWASSDDEYRASLITYLKNASPDVWHRYALNHNWDDRLDGLYWIVSQPECDKATALLIFWKGCPTGYDYETEEAQMGEDVYAVAPMLRYISERFNTTGYIRSEIAYDFLEDHGLNDPAFKAINEAGRHSDLEELVERQKGVADPRVKLHPELKLLRIAGRRVAGHDDDFDFRDLFAGNVMLDAFGMFASVAGAGFGVAWATMSLSSKTGGPLVWIAAIACLAYCLRSGVANLRTMNAAVHGGYRLSSSWIVATVALAAVAGMAIGRGYFWMASGHAASAIVRYGLLAVALVAATALSYALARILISPRAIRLA
;
A
#
# COMPACT_ATOMS: atom_id res chain seq x y z
N MET A 1 -5.79 -21.84 -14.37
CA MET A 1 -4.59 -20.98 -14.47
C MET A 1 -5.04 -19.63 -13.95
N LEU A 2 -4.71 -19.30 -12.70
CA LEU A 2 -5.01 -17.98 -12.14
C LEU A 2 -4.19 -16.96 -12.94
N ASP A 3 -4.83 -15.91 -13.43
CA ASP A 3 -4.22 -14.88 -14.27
C ASP A 3 -3.39 -13.91 -13.39
N TRP A 4 -2.22 -14.39 -12.96
CA TRP A 4 -1.26 -13.63 -12.16
C TRP A 4 -0.75 -12.38 -12.89
N ALA A 5 -0.77 -12.38 -14.23
CA ALA A 5 -0.38 -11.22 -15.02
C ALA A 5 -1.38 -10.07 -14.85
N SER A 6 -2.69 -10.37 -14.85
CA SER A 6 -3.72 -9.34 -14.65
C SER A 6 -3.65 -8.65 -13.29
N SER A 7 -3.33 -9.39 -12.21
CA SER A 7 -3.22 -8.81 -10.86
C SER A 7 -2.00 -7.91 -10.70
N ASP A 8 -0.89 -8.25 -11.37
CA ASP A 8 0.31 -7.43 -11.35
C ASP A 8 0.06 -6.11 -12.09
N ASP A 9 -0.56 -6.15 -13.28
CA ASP A 9 -0.86 -4.93 -14.04
C ASP A 9 -1.84 -4.00 -13.32
N GLU A 10 -2.87 -4.54 -12.65
CA GLU A 10 -3.80 -3.74 -11.82
C GLU A 10 -3.10 -3.11 -10.61
N TYR A 11 -2.23 -3.86 -9.95
CA TYR A 11 -1.40 -3.33 -8.86
C TYR A 11 -0.51 -2.20 -9.36
N ARG A 12 0.13 -2.34 -10.53
CA ARG A 12 1.00 -1.30 -11.11
C ARG A 12 0.22 -0.07 -11.57
N ALA A 13 -0.96 -0.23 -12.16
CA ALA A 13 -1.83 0.90 -12.49
C ALA A 13 -2.23 1.70 -11.24
N SER A 14 -2.55 0.99 -10.15
CA SER A 14 -2.80 1.60 -8.85
C SER A 14 -1.54 2.28 -8.29
N LEU A 15 -0.37 1.66 -8.48
CA LEU A 15 0.93 2.19 -8.10
C LEU A 15 1.18 3.58 -8.68
N ILE A 16 1.10 3.67 -10.00
CA ILE A 16 1.30 4.91 -10.73
C ILE A 16 0.24 5.95 -10.35
N THR A 17 -1.02 5.54 -10.13
CA THR A 17 -2.09 6.45 -9.73
C THR A 17 -1.83 7.09 -8.37
N TYR A 18 -1.32 6.34 -7.41
CA TYR A 18 -0.89 6.88 -6.12
C TYR A 18 0.30 7.84 -6.28
N LEU A 19 1.34 7.43 -7.01
CA LEU A 19 2.55 8.24 -7.19
C LEU A 19 2.23 9.60 -7.81
N LYS A 20 1.30 9.66 -8.77
CA LYS A 20 0.78 10.90 -9.37
C LYS A 20 0.17 11.87 -8.36
N ASN A 21 -0.39 11.37 -7.27
CA ASN A 21 -1.02 12.18 -6.22
C ASN A 21 -0.10 12.37 -4.99
N ALA A 22 1.09 11.77 -5.01
CA ALA A 22 2.03 11.80 -3.91
C ALA A 22 3.03 12.96 -4.06
N SER A 23 3.56 13.43 -2.92
CA SER A 23 4.60 14.46 -2.93
C SER A 23 5.97 13.90 -3.33
N PRO A 24 6.91 14.73 -3.80
CA PRO A 24 8.29 14.32 -4.08
C PRO A 24 9.00 13.62 -2.91
N ASP A 25 8.64 13.93 -1.67
CA ASP A 25 9.14 13.23 -0.48
C ASP A 25 8.73 11.75 -0.48
N VAL A 26 7.50 11.44 -0.87
CA VAL A 26 7.01 10.05 -0.98
C VAL A 26 7.70 9.33 -2.13
N TRP A 27 7.98 10.04 -3.23
CA TRP A 27 8.76 9.47 -4.34
C TRP A 27 10.17 9.10 -3.89
N HIS A 28 10.81 9.94 -3.07
CA HIS A 28 12.11 9.64 -2.50
C HIS A 28 12.08 8.39 -1.61
N ARG A 29 11.08 8.28 -0.73
CA ARG A 29 10.89 7.07 0.10
C ARG A 29 10.66 5.82 -0.73
N TYR A 30 9.82 5.93 -1.77
CA TYR A 30 9.58 4.82 -2.69
C TYR A 30 10.88 4.37 -3.36
N ALA A 31 11.67 5.31 -3.90
CA ALA A 31 12.95 5.00 -4.53
C ALA A 31 13.96 4.37 -3.55
N LEU A 32 13.97 4.84 -2.30
CA LEU A 32 14.86 4.31 -1.26
C LEU A 32 14.56 2.83 -0.95
N ASN A 33 13.27 2.49 -0.84
CA ASN A 33 12.79 1.19 -0.42
C ASN A 33 12.39 0.26 -1.59
N HIS A 34 12.61 0.69 -2.83
CA HIS A 34 12.28 -0.11 -4.01
C HIS A 34 13.12 -1.39 -4.04
N ASN A 35 12.45 -2.53 -4.29
CA ASN A 35 13.11 -3.78 -4.58
C ASN A 35 13.56 -3.79 -6.04
N TRP A 36 14.87 -3.87 -6.30
CA TRP A 36 15.43 -3.74 -7.65
C TRP A 36 15.23 -4.99 -8.54
N ASP A 37 14.74 -6.09 -7.96
CA ASP A 37 14.25 -7.25 -8.72
C ASP A 37 12.80 -7.07 -9.23
N ASP A 38 12.10 -6.03 -8.76
CA ASP A 38 10.75 -5.71 -9.23
C ASP A 38 10.80 -4.87 -10.54
N ARG A 39 9.64 -4.70 -11.16
CA ARG A 39 9.44 -3.77 -12.28
C ARG A 39 9.79 -2.33 -11.87
N LEU A 40 10.50 -1.63 -12.75
CA LEU A 40 11.05 -0.30 -12.59
C LEU A 40 10.12 0.82 -13.09
N ASP A 41 8.91 0.50 -13.56
CA ASP A 41 7.95 1.44 -14.12
C ASP A 41 7.61 2.61 -13.18
N GLY A 42 7.53 2.35 -11.87
CA GLY A 42 7.38 3.38 -10.85
C GLY A 42 8.60 4.33 -10.79
N LEU A 43 9.82 3.80 -10.88
CA LEU A 43 11.05 4.60 -10.89
C LEU A 43 11.18 5.41 -12.19
N TYR A 44 10.86 4.81 -13.34
CA TYR A 44 10.83 5.49 -14.64
C TYR A 44 9.87 6.68 -14.62
N TRP A 45 8.69 6.48 -14.03
CA TRP A 45 7.73 7.56 -13.86
C TRP A 45 8.30 8.67 -12.96
N ILE A 46 8.89 8.34 -11.80
CA ILE A 46 9.46 9.34 -10.89
C ILE A 46 10.55 10.19 -11.55
N VAL A 47 11.55 9.57 -12.20
CA VAL A 47 12.69 10.32 -12.78
C VAL A 47 12.28 11.23 -13.93
N SER A 48 11.17 10.93 -14.61
CA SER A 48 10.62 11.76 -15.67
C SER A 48 9.82 12.97 -15.19
N GLN A 49 9.43 13.03 -13.90
CA GLN A 49 8.61 14.14 -13.40
C GLN A 49 9.41 15.43 -13.22
N PRO A 50 8.90 16.61 -13.64
CA PRO A 50 9.56 17.91 -13.45
C PRO A 50 9.91 18.22 -12.00
N GLU A 51 9.08 17.77 -11.05
CA GLU A 51 9.23 17.99 -9.61
C GLU A 51 10.16 16.98 -8.93
N CYS A 52 10.73 16.02 -9.69
CA CYS A 52 11.67 15.07 -9.14
C CYS A 52 12.89 15.80 -8.57
N ASP A 53 13.23 15.49 -7.33
CA ASP A 53 14.36 16.07 -6.63
C ASP A 53 15.68 15.52 -7.16
N LYS A 54 16.71 16.37 -7.25
CA LYS A 54 18.08 15.95 -7.54
C LYS A 54 18.53 14.80 -6.65
N ALA A 55 18.24 14.87 -5.36
CA ALA A 55 18.57 13.81 -4.41
C ALA A 55 17.90 12.47 -4.74
N THR A 56 16.65 12.50 -5.21
CA THR A 56 15.92 11.28 -5.62
C THR A 56 16.50 10.70 -6.90
N ALA A 57 16.79 11.54 -7.90
CA ALA A 57 17.41 11.09 -9.13
C ALA A 57 18.82 10.51 -8.90
N LEU A 58 19.62 11.15 -8.05
CA LEU A 58 20.94 10.70 -7.66
C LEU A 58 20.88 9.36 -6.91
N LEU A 59 19.94 9.22 -5.97
CA LEU A 59 19.64 7.95 -5.28
C LEU A 59 19.34 6.82 -6.27
N ILE A 60 18.45 7.05 -7.23
CA ILE A 60 18.07 6.04 -8.22
C ILE A 60 19.26 5.70 -9.14
N PHE A 61 19.98 6.70 -9.63
CA PHE A 61 21.14 6.47 -10.50
C PHE A 61 22.15 5.55 -9.82
N TRP A 62 22.50 5.84 -8.58
CA TRP A 62 23.52 5.12 -7.85
C TRP A 62 23.08 3.75 -7.31
N LYS A 63 21.82 3.62 -6.88
CA LYS A 63 21.25 2.31 -6.50
C LYS A 63 21.07 1.38 -7.72
N GLY A 64 20.98 1.94 -8.92
CA GLY A 64 20.98 1.19 -10.17
C GLY A 64 22.36 0.68 -10.61
N CYS A 65 23.40 0.81 -9.77
CA CYS A 65 24.73 0.25 -9.99
C CYS A 65 25.29 0.57 -11.40
N PRO A 66 25.52 1.86 -11.71
CA PRO A 66 25.84 2.30 -13.06
C PRO A 66 27.15 1.73 -13.61
N THR A 67 28.07 1.26 -12.77
CA THR A 67 29.27 0.51 -13.17
C THR A 67 28.93 -0.84 -13.80
N GLY A 68 27.81 -1.46 -13.44
CA GLY A 68 27.36 -2.74 -13.98
C GLY A 68 26.68 -2.68 -15.36
N TYR A 69 26.53 -1.48 -15.94
CA TYR A 69 25.82 -1.26 -17.20
C TYR A 69 26.58 -0.30 -18.12
N ASP A 70 26.52 -0.53 -19.43
CA ASP A 70 27.04 0.37 -20.47
C ASP A 70 25.98 1.39 -20.90
N TYR A 71 25.43 2.12 -19.92
CA TYR A 71 24.30 3.04 -20.13
C TYR A 71 24.64 4.21 -21.08
N GLU A 72 25.92 4.54 -21.24
CA GLU A 72 26.40 5.58 -22.15
C GLU A 72 26.14 5.25 -23.63
N THR A 73 26.16 3.95 -23.95
CA THR A 73 25.93 3.42 -25.29
C THR A 73 24.53 2.83 -25.47
N GLU A 74 23.71 2.83 -24.41
CA GLU A 74 22.34 2.31 -24.47
C GLU A 74 21.50 3.12 -25.46
N GLU A 75 20.76 2.42 -26.32
CA GLU A 75 19.90 3.01 -27.35
C GLU A 75 18.42 2.72 -27.08
N ALA A 76 18.11 1.70 -26.27
CA ALA A 76 16.74 1.34 -25.92
C ALA A 76 16.07 2.46 -25.12
N GLN A 77 14.76 2.64 -25.34
CA GLN A 77 14.02 3.68 -24.64
C GLN A 77 13.62 3.20 -23.24
N MET A 78 13.70 4.11 -22.27
CA MET A 78 13.20 3.85 -20.92
C MET A 78 11.72 3.49 -20.97
N GLY A 79 11.37 2.31 -20.45
CA GLY A 79 9.98 1.81 -20.44
C GLY A 79 9.68 0.73 -21.48
N GLU A 80 10.54 0.51 -22.49
CA GLU A 80 10.36 -0.61 -23.43
C GLU A 80 10.51 -1.97 -22.74
N ASP A 81 11.55 -2.09 -21.91
CA ASP A 81 11.68 -3.16 -20.93
C ASP A 81 11.59 -2.58 -19.52
N VAL A 82 10.58 -3.03 -18.78
CA VAL A 82 10.26 -2.59 -17.41
C VAL A 82 11.24 -3.10 -16.37
N TYR A 83 12.20 -3.96 -16.74
CA TYR A 83 13.27 -4.43 -15.87
C TYR A 83 14.65 -3.88 -16.28
N ALA A 84 14.76 -3.20 -17.42
CA ALA A 84 16.03 -2.72 -17.94
C ALA A 84 16.53 -1.44 -17.23
N VAL A 85 17.57 -1.57 -16.42
CA VAL A 85 18.14 -0.46 -15.65
C VAL A 85 18.87 0.55 -16.55
N ALA A 86 19.61 0.09 -17.56
CA ALA A 86 20.49 0.93 -18.38
C ALA A 86 19.76 2.12 -19.07
N PRO A 87 18.58 1.95 -19.70
CA PRO A 87 17.82 3.07 -20.25
C PRO A 87 17.46 4.15 -19.22
N MET A 88 17.14 3.75 -17.98
CA MET A 88 16.84 4.70 -16.90
C MET A 88 18.08 5.46 -16.45
N LEU A 89 19.23 4.78 -16.32
CA LEU A 89 20.50 5.43 -15.98
C LEU A 89 20.90 6.46 -17.04
N ARG A 90 20.76 6.10 -18.32
CA ARG A 90 20.95 7.01 -19.45
C ARG A 90 20.03 8.21 -19.35
N TYR A 91 18.73 7.98 -19.16
CA TYR A 91 17.74 9.06 -19.03
C TYR A 91 18.10 10.04 -17.91
N ILE A 92 18.50 9.53 -16.73
CA ILE A 92 18.90 10.38 -15.61
C ILE A 92 20.13 11.23 -15.98
N SER A 93 21.16 10.62 -16.60
CA SER A 93 22.36 11.33 -17.05
C SER A 93 22.02 12.44 -18.06
N GLU A 94 21.22 12.13 -19.07
CA GLU A 94 20.74 13.11 -20.07
C GLU A 94 20.00 14.27 -19.42
N ARG A 95 19.15 13.99 -18.43
CA ARG A 95 18.41 15.02 -17.73
C ARG A 95 19.32 15.94 -16.93
N PHE A 96 20.31 15.41 -16.22
CA PHE A 96 21.30 16.22 -15.50
C PHE A 96 22.10 17.15 -16.42
N ASN A 97 22.43 16.72 -17.64
CA ASN A 97 23.20 17.53 -18.59
C ASN A 97 22.35 18.50 -19.45
N THR A 98 21.02 18.51 -19.30
CA THR A 98 20.12 19.35 -20.09
C THR A 98 19.30 20.29 -19.20
N THR A 99 17.96 20.29 -19.30
CA THR A 99 17.08 21.18 -18.51
C THR A 99 17.03 20.82 -17.02
N GLY A 100 17.64 19.71 -16.62
CA GLY A 100 17.97 19.42 -15.23
C GLY A 100 16.78 19.01 -14.35
N TYR A 101 17.12 18.41 -13.21
CA TYR A 101 16.25 18.37 -12.04
C TYR A 101 16.34 19.71 -11.33
N ILE A 102 15.26 20.49 -11.26
CA ILE A 102 15.30 21.85 -10.71
C ILE A 102 15.21 21.83 -9.17
N ARG A 103 14.44 20.89 -8.62
CA ARG A 103 14.22 20.76 -7.18
C ARG A 103 15.43 20.13 -6.49
N SER A 104 15.83 20.69 -5.36
CA SER A 104 16.97 20.24 -4.54
C SER A 104 16.71 20.50 -3.05
N GLU A 105 15.61 19.96 -2.54
CA GLU A 105 15.18 20.17 -1.14
C GLU A 105 15.51 18.99 -0.23
N ILE A 106 15.72 17.81 -0.81
CA ILE A 106 15.93 16.56 -0.08
C ILE A 106 17.43 16.35 0.12
N ALA A 107 17.82 15.93 1.32
CA ALA A 107 19.18 15.48 1.57
C ALA A 107 19.40 14.11 0.92
N TYR A 108 20.57 13.92 0.32
CA TYR A 108 21.05 12.61 -0.09
C TYR A 108 22.43 12.39 0.51
N ASP A 109 22.63 11.22 1.10
CA ASP A 109 23.95 10.74 1.45
C ASP A 109 24.09 9.35 0.83
N PHE A 110 24.94 9.25 -0.18
CA PHE A 110 25.28 8.00 -0.85
C PHE A 110 25.89 6.98 0.12
N LEU A 111 26.40 7.45 1.26
CA LEU A 111 26.99 6.65 2.33
C LEU A 111 26.00 6.35 3.46
N GLU A 112 24.74 6.80 3.36
CA GLU A 112 23.69 6.37 4.28
C GLU A 112 23.29 4.94 3.95
N ASP A 113 23.71 4.07 4.86
CA ASP A 113 23.60 2.63 4.73
C ASP A 113 22.17 2.13 4.97
N HIS A 114 21.84 0.98 4.38
CA HIS A 114 20.55 0.31 4.41
C HIS A 114 20.21 -0.33 5.78
N GLY A 115 20.71 0.25 6.86
CA GLY A 115 20.36 -0.12 8.22
C GLY A 115 21.35 -1.00 8.97
N LEU A 116 22.58 -1.15 8.48
CA LEU A 116 23.66 -1.75 9.26
C LEU A 116 24.53 -0.64 9.84
N ASN A 117 24.24 -0.23 11.07
CA ASN A 117 25.06 0.73 11.83
C ASN A 117 26.41 0.14 12.30
N ASP A 118 27.01 -0.75 11.52
CA ASP A 118 28.34 -1.30 11.79
C ASP A 118 29.44 -0.43 11.14
N PRO A 119 30.38 0.12 11.92
CA PRO A 119 31.42 1.01 11.38
C PRO A 119 32.33 0.36 10.33
N ALA A 120 32.60 -0.95 10.44
CA ALA A 120 33.44 -1.65 9.47
C ALA A 120 32.72 -1.82 8.13
N PHE A 121 31.44 -2.20 8.17
CA PHE A 121 30.60 -2.29 6.99
C PHE A 121 30.45 -0.93 6.29
N LYS A 122 30.25 0.15 7.05
CA LYS A 122 30.20 1.51 6.52
C LYS A 122 31.48 1.90 5.76
N ALA A 123 32.64 1.60 6.33
CA ALA A 123 33.92 1.89 5.69
C ALA A 123 34.14 1.08 4.39
N ILE A 124 33.72 -0.19 4.37
CA ILE A 124 33.78 -1.03 3.16
C ILE A 124 32.86 -0.47 2.08
N ASN A 125 31.63 -0.10 2.43
CA ASN A 125 30.68 0.51 1.49
C ASN A 125 31.21 1.82 0.94
N GLU A 126 31.75 2.70 1.80
CA GLU A 126 32.35 3.96 1.39
C GLU A 126 33.51 3.73 0.41
N ALA A 127 34.41 2.80 0.69
CA ALA A 127 35.51 2.46 -0.22
C ALA A 127 35.01 1.92 -1.57
N GLY A 128 34.05 0.99 -1.56
CA GLY A 128 33.46 0.45 -2.79
C GLY A 128 32.77 1.53 -3.62
N ARG A 129 32.02 2.41 -2.97
CA ARG A 129 31.35 3.55 -3.59
C ARG A 129 32.32 4.55 -4.22
N HIS A 130 33.44 4.82 -3.58
CA HIS A 130 34.52 5.63 -4.17
C HIS A 130 35.13 4.94 -5.39
N SER A 131 35.38 3.64 -5.32
CA SER A 131 35.86 2.85 -6.46
C SER A 131 34.89 2.90 -7.65
N ASP A 132 33.59 2.77 -7.40
CA ASP A 132 32.56 2.86 -8.45
C ASP A 132 32.61 4.23 -9.18
N LEU A 133 32.77 5.31 -8.41
CA LEU A 133 32.88 6.66 -8.97
C LEU A 133 34.16 6.84 -9.78
N GLU A 134 35.29 6.34 -9.30
CA GLU A 134 36.57 6.40 -10.02
C GLU A 134 36.51 5.65 -11.34
N GLU A 135 35.95 4.43 -11.33
CA GLU A 135 35.74 3.62 -12.53
C GLU A 135 34.85 4.35 -13.54
N LEU A 136 33.72 4.89 -13.09
CA LEU A 136 32.83 5.70 -13.92
C LEU A 136 33.56 6.90 -14.53
N VAL A 137 34.32 7.65 -13.73
CA VAL A 137 35.08 8.81 -14.21
C VAL A 137 36.11 8.41 -15.28
N GLU A 138 36.76 7.26 -15.12
CA GLU A 138 37.70 6.73 -16.11
C GLU A 138 36.99 6.36 -17.42
N ARG A 139 35.91 5.57 -17.33
CA ARG A 139 35.09 5.15 -18.48
C ARG A 139 34.55 6.34 -19.26
N GLN A 140 34.26 7.43 -18.56
CA GLN A 140 33.70 8.66 -19.13
C GLN A 140 34.70 9.50 -19.95
N LYS A 141 36.01 9.22 -19.89
CA LYS A 141 37.02 9.95 -20.69
C LYS A 141 36.82 9.81 -22.20
N GLY A 142 36.32 8.65 -22.65
CA GLY A 142 36.09 8.35 -24.07
C GLY A 142 34.70 8.72 -24.59
N VAL A 143 33.78 9.12 -23.72
CA VAL A 143 32.38 9.38 -24.09
C VAL A 143 32.30 10.67 -24.90
N ALA A 144 31.85 10.56 -26.16
CA ALA A 144 31.75 11.71 -27.06
C ALA A 144 30.47 12.52 -26.83
N ASP A 145 29.34 11.86 -26.59
CA ASP A 145 28.04 12.52 -26.44
C ASP A 145 27.97 13.27 -25.09
N PRO A 146 27.89 14.61 -25.10
CA PRO A 146 27.84 15.40 -23.87
C PRO A 146 26.58 15.17 -23.04
N ARG A 147 25.51 14.63 -23.62
CA ARG A 147 24.24 14.41 -22.90
C ARG A 147 24.36 13.28 -21.89
N VAL A 148 25.11 12.23 -22.21
CA VAL A 148 25.28 11.06 -21.32
C VAL A 148 26.54 11.15 -20.46
N LYS A 149 27.27 12.28 -20.52
CA LYS A 149 28.47 12.47 -19.70
C LYS A 149 28.13 12.51 -18.22
N LEU A 150 29.02 11.99 -17.38
CA LEU A 150 28.84 12.06 -15.94
C LEU A 150 28.88 13.52 -15.45
N HIS A 151 27.69 14.08 -15.18
CA HIS A 151 27.49 15.45 -14.72
C HIS A 151 28.19 15.69 -13.37
N PRO A 152 28.72 16.89 -13.08
CA PRO A 152 29.37 17.17 -11.79
C PRO A 152 28.52 16.84 -10.56
N GLU A 153 27.20 17.07 -10.63
CA GLU A 153 26.29 16.73 -9.53
C GLU A 153 26.11 15.22 -9.32
N LEU A 154 26.27 14.40 -10.38
CA LEU A 154 26.25 12.94 -10.25
C LEU A 154 27.48 12.41 -9.53
N LYS A 155 28.58 13.18 -9.51
CA LYS A 155 29.81 12.83 -8.78
C LYS A 155 29.72 13.17 -7.29
N LEU A 156 28.67 13.86 -6.86
CA LEU A 156 28.47 14.19 -5.46
C LEU A 156 28.03 12.93 -4.72
N LEU A 157 28.80 12.55 -3.71
CA LEU A 157 28.39 11.48 -2.80
C LEU A 157 27.36 12.00 -1.78
N ARG A 158 27.19 13.32 -1.66
CA ARG A 158 26.29 13.96 -0.71
C ARG A 158 25.65 15.21 -1.29
N ILE A 159 24.34 15.36 -1.09
CA ILE A 159 23.58 16.59 -1.33
C ILE A 159 22.98 17.03 0.00
N ALA A 160 23.22 18.29 0.36
CA ALA A 160 22.61 18.89 1.54
C ALA A 160 21.11 19.15 1.31
N GLY A 161 20.30 18.95 2.35
CA GLY A 161 18.88 19.20 2.28
C GLY A 161 18.15 18.75 3.54
N ARG A 162 16.84 18.65 3.47
CA ARG A 162 16.01 18.07 4.53
C ARG A 162 16.00 16.55 4.37
N ARG A 163 16.25 15.82 5.45
CA ARG A 163 16.09 14.36 5.49
C ARG A 163 14.60 14.01 5.34
N VAL A 164 14.30 13.14 4.38
CA VAL A 164 12.94 12.66 4.10
C VAL A 164 12.72 11.24 4.61
N ALA A 165 13.78 10.45 4.65
CA ALA A 165 13.82 9.12 5.24
C ALA A 165 15.17 8.89 5.92
N GLY A 166 15.24 7.86 6.74
CA GLY A 166 16.44 7.36 7.38
C GLY A 166 16.21 5.91 7.80
N HIS A 167 17.23 5.28 8.38
CA HIS A 167 17.13 3.90 8.85
C HIS A 167 15.93 3.67 9.79
N ASP A 168 15.59 4.66 10.62
CA ASP A 168 14.49 4.59 11.58
C ASP A 168 13.10 4.86 10.96
N ASP A 169 13.03 5.16 9.66
CA ASP A 169 11.75 5.28 8.95
C ASP A 169 11.27 3.86 8.61
N ASP A 170 10.46 3.28 9.51
CA ASP A 170 9.75 1.97 9.36
C ASP A 170 8.70 1.99 8.22
N PHE A 171 9.00 2.72 7.16
CA PHE A 171 8.14 2.98 6.04
C PHE A 171 8.06 1.73 5.14
N ASP A 172 7.18 0.80 5.50
CA ASP A 172 6.73 -0.21 4.55
C ASP A 172 5.80 0.46 3.55
N PHE A 173 6.32 0.70 2.34
CA PHE A 173 5.56 1.32 1.26
C PHE A 173 4.26 0.55 0.94
N ARG A 174 4.21 -0.76 1.22
CA ARG A 174 3.02 -1.59 1.02
C ARG A 174 1.88 -1.17 1.95
N ASP A 175 2.17 -0.61 3.12
CA ASP A 175 1.14 -0.17 4.08
C ASP A 175 0.34 1.04 3.57
N LEU A 176 0.96 1.93 2.79
CA LEU A 176 0.29 3.08 2.19
C LEU A 176 -0.62 2.67 1.02
N PHE A 177 -0.29 1.56 0.36
CA PHE A 177 -1.10 0.96 -0.69
C PHE A 177 -2.32 0.22 -0.15
N ALA A 178 -2.12 -0.58 0.91
CA ALA A 178 -3.17 -1.41 1.49
C ALA A 178 -4.37 -0.60 2.02
N GLY A 179 -4.14 0.65 2.43
CA GLY A 179 -5.20 1.55 2.90
C GLY A 179 -6.31 1.82 1.87
N ASN A 180 -5.98 1.84 0.57
CA ASN A 180 -6.97 2.07 -0.49
C ASN A 180 -7.67 0.77 -0.91
N VAL A 181 -6.96 -0.36 -0.94
CA VAL A 181 -7.57 -1.68 -1.27
C VAL A 181 -8.58 -2.11 -0.20
N MET A 182 -8.34 -1.77 1.07
CA MET A 182 -9.28 -2.05 2.16
C MET A 182 -10.58 -1.25 2.08
N LEU A 183 -10.58 -0.05 1.48
CA LEU A 183 -11.80 0.75 1.28
C LEU A 183 -12.73 0.12 0.23
N ASP A 184 -12.17 -0.45 -0.83
CA ASP A 184 -12.94 -1.18 -1.85
C ASP A 184 -13.49 -2.49 -1.29
N ALA A 185 -12.69 -3.20 -0.48
CA ALA A 185 -13.18 -4.36 0.26
C ALA A 185 -14.33 -3.98 1.20
N PHE A 186 -14.25 -2.83 1.89
CA PHE A 186 -15.32 -2.36 2.78
C PHE A 186 -16.59 -1.94 2.01
N GLY A 187 -16.44 -1.31 0.84
CA GLY A 187 -17.55 -1.03 -0.08
C GLY A 187 -18.23 -2.31 -0.56
N MET A 188 -17.44 -3.35 -0.85
CA MET A 188 -17.94 -4.67 -1.23
C MET A 188 -18.67 -5.35 -0.05
N PHE A 189 -18.13 -5.28 1.17
CA PHE A 189 -18.81 -5.78 2.38
C PHE A 189 -20.11 -5.02 2.68
N ALA A 190 -20.15 -3.70 2.53
CA ALA A 190 -21.36 -2.90 2.71
C ALA A 190 -22.44 -3.25 1.69
N SER A 191 -22.06 -3.51 0.44
CA SER A 191 -22.96 -3.96 -0.62
C SER A 191 -23.54 -5.35 -0.34
N VAL A 192 -22.69 -6.32 0.07
CA VAL A 192 -23.12 -7.68 0.42
C VAL A 192 -24.00 -7.68 1.68
N ALA A 193 -23.67 -6.88 2.69
CA ALA A 193 -24.48 -6.72 3.89
C ALA A 193 -25.85 -6.08 3.57
N GLY A 194 -25.87 -5.05 2.70
CA GLY A 194 -27.10 -4.41 2.23
C GLY A 194 -28.01 -5.37 1.46
N ALA A 195 -27.43 -6.18 0.56
CA ALA A 195 -28.18 -7.20 -0.19
C ALA A 195 -28.74 -8.29 0.74
N GLY A 196 -27.94 -8.76 1.71
CA GLY A 196 -28.39 -9.73 2.71
C GLY A 196 -29.52 -9.19 3.58
N PHE A 197 -29.45 -7.93 3.98
CA PHE A 197 -30.51 -7.27 4.75
C PHE A 197 -31.80 -7.12 3.93
N GLY A 198 -31.69 -6.77 2.64
CA GLY A 198 -32.84 -6.68 1.73
C GLY A 198 -33.56 -8.02 1.53
N VAL A 199 -32.81 -9.10 1.33
CA VAL A 199 -33.36 -10.46 1.21
C VAL A 199 -34.00 -10.91 2.51
N ALA A 200 -33.36 -10.69 3.65
CA ALA A 200 -33.92 -11.01 4.96
C ALA A 200 -35.23 -10.23 5.21
N TRP A 201 -35.26 -8.93 4.93
CA TRP A 201 -36.44 -8.08 5.08
C TRP A 201 -37.60 -8.52 4.17
N ALA A 202 -37.32 -8.83 2.90
CA ALA A 202 -38.32 -9.33 1.96
C ALA A 202 -38.89 -10.69 2.42
N THR A 203 -38.02 -11.58 2.89
CA THR A 203 -38.41 -12.92 3.39
C THR A 203 -39.24 -12.82 4.67
N MET A 204 -38.90 -11.89 5.58
CA MET A 204 -39.68 -11.63 6.80
C MET A 204 -41.03 -10.99 6.49
N SER A 205 -41.08 -10.07 5.52
CA SER A 205 -42.35 -9.48 5.03
C SER A 205 -43.27 -10.54 4.43
N LEU A 206 -42.72 -11.52 3.71
CA LEU A 206 -43.45 -12.67 3.15
C LEU A 206 -43.87 -13.69 4.24
N SER A 207 -43.02 -13.91 5.26
CA SER A 207 -43.30 -14.79 6.40
C SER A 207 -44.48 -14.31 7.25
N SER A 208 -44.58 -12.99 7.49
CA SER A 208 -45.67 -12.38 8.26
C SER A 208 -47.06 -12.67 7.68
N LYS A 209 -47.13 -12.99 6.38
CA LYS A 209 -48.38 -13.32 5.67
C LYS A 209 -48.68 -14.82 5.61
N THR A 210 -47.69 -15.68 5.83
CA THR A 210 -47.79 -17.13 5.57
C THR A 210 -47.58 -18.02 6.80
N GLY A 211 -47.08 -17.48 7.92
CA GLY A 211 -47.14 -18.10 9.25
C GLY A 211 -46.43 -19.46 9.44
N GLY A 212 -45.66 -19.93 8.46
CA GLY A 212 -45.08 -21.28 8.46
C GLY A 212 -43.66 -21.36 9.04
N PRO A 213 -43.34 -22.36 9.88
CA PRO A 213 -42.00 -22.57 10.45
C PRO A 213 -40.92 -22.85 9.39
N LEU A 214 -41.30 -23.29 8.19
CA LEU A 214 -40.39 -23.54 7.07
C LEU A 214 -39.71 -22.26 6.54
N VAL A 215 -40.38 -21.10 6.63
CA VAL A 215 -39.79 -19.83 6.18
C VAL A 215 -38.66 -19.38 7.11
N TRP A 216 -38.77 -19.69 8.40
CA TRP A 216 -37.72 -19.42 9.39
C TRP A 216 -36.50 -20.31 9.21
N ILE A 217 -36.70 -21.60 8.90
CA ILE A 217 -35.61 -22.53 8.60
C ILE A 217 -34.83 -22.06 7.37
N ALA A 218 -35.53 -21.58 6.33
CA ALA A 218 -34.90 -21.04 5.12
C ALA A 218 -34.09 -19.77 5.40
N ALA A 219 -34.62 -18.85 6.22
CA ALA A 219 -33.91 -17.62 6.60
C ALA A 219 -32.65 -17.91 7.43
N ILE A 220 -32.72 -18.84 8.38
CA ILE A 220 -31.57 -19.28 9.20
C ILE A 220 -30.52 -19.98 8.33
N ALA A 221 -30.95 -20.84 7.40
CA ALA A 221 -30.04 -21.51 6.46
C ALA A 221 -29.34 -20.51 5.53
N CYS A 222 -30.05 -19.47 5.07
CA CYS A 222 -29.49 -18.40 4.26
C CYS A 222 -28.45 -17.58 5.03
N LEU A 223 -28.75 -17.19 6.28
CA LEU A 223 -27.81 -16.49 7.15
C LEU A 223 -26.58 -17.34 7.46
N ALA A 224 -26.76 -18.63 7.77
CA ALA A 224 -25.67 -19.56 8.01
C ALA A 224 -24.78 -19.76 6.76
N TYR A 225 -25.38 -19.78 5.57
CA TYR A 225 -24.65 -19.79 4.30
C TYR A 225 -23.86 -18.51 4.09
N CYS A 226 -24.45 -17.32 4.29
CA CYS A 226 -23.74 -16.04 4.19
C CYS A 226 -22.56 -15.96 5.18
N LEU A 227 -22.74 -16.42 6.42
CA LEU A 227 -21.67 -16.46 7.42
C LEU A 227 -20.57 -17.45 7.03
N ARG A 228 -20.92 -18.64 6.55
CA ARG A 228 -19.95 -19.65 6.11
C ARG A 228 -19.14 -19.19 4.90
N SER A 229 -19.80 -18.55 3.93
CA SER A 229 -19.15 -17.98 2.75
C SER A 229 -18.28 -16.77 3.10
N GLY A 230 -18.71 -15.91 4.03
CA GLY A 230 -17.90 -14.83 4.57
C GLY A 230 -16.65 -15.32 5.30
N VAL A 231 -16.77 -16.37 6.11
CA VAL A 231 -15.62 -16.99 6.81
C VAL A 231 -14.68 -17.69 5.82
N ALA A 232 -15.20 -18.31 4.76
CA ALA A 232 -14.37 -18.90 3.70
C ALA A 232 -13.56 -17.81 2.98
N ASN A 233 -14.20 -16.70 2.59
CA ASN A 233 -13.53 -15.55 1.97
C ASN A 233 -12.47 -14.92 2.88
N LEU A 234 -12.73 -14.79 4.18
CA LEU A 234 -11.73 -14.31 5.14
C LEU A 234 -10.53 -15.25 5.29
N ARG A 235 -10.74 -16.57 5.16
CA ARG A 235 -9.64 -17.55 5.15
C ARG A 235 -8.81 -17.48 3.86
N THR A 236 -9.44 -17.26 2.71
CA THR A 236 -8.72 -17.04 1.44
C THR A 236 -7.94 -15.73 1.45
N MET A 237 -8.51 -14.66 2.02
CA MET A 237 -7.78 -13.40 2.23
C MET A 237 -6.60 -13.59 3.19
N ASN A 238 -6.78 -14.31 4.30
CA ASN A 238 -5.69 -14.60 5.24
C ASN A 238 -4.58 -15.48 4.61
N ALA A 239 -4.96 -16.42 3.73
CA ALA A 239 -3.99 -17.25 3.00
C ALA A 239 -3.23 -16.48 1.91
N ALA A 240 -3.87 -15.50 1.25
CA ALA A 240 -3.24 -14.60 0.29
C ALA A 240 -2.27 -13.59 0.97
N VAL A 241 -2.40 -13.39 2.28
CA VAL A 241 -1.67 -12.40 3.07
C VAL A 241 -0.38 -12.97 3.72
N HIS A 242 -0.05 -14.24 3.49
CA HIS A 242 1.18 -14.88 4.01
C HIS A 242 2.52 -14.34 3.44
N GLY A 243 2.51 -13.22 2.72
CA GLY A 243 3.70 -12.48 2.28
C GLY A 243 4.10 -11.27 3.13
N GLY A 244 3.59 -11.09 4.37
CA GLY A 244 4.20 -10.12 5.30
C GLY A 244 3.32 -9.48 6.38
N TYR A 245 1.98 -9.56 6.32
CA TYR A 245 1.15 -8.88 7.32
C TYR A 245 0.80 -9.80 8.51
N ARG A 246 1.14 -9.37 9.73
CA ARG A 246 0.45 -9.79 10.95
C ARG A 246 -0.59 -8.73 11.31
N LEU A 247 -1.79 -8.82 10.73
CA LEU A 247 -2.96 -8.30 11.45
C LEU A 247 -2.98 -9.03 12.79
N SER A 248 -2.96 -8.30 13.92
CA SER A 248 -3.00 -8.99 15.21
C SER A 248 -4.27 -9.83 15.24
N SER A 249 -4.10 -11.15 15.38
CA SER A 249 -5.18 -12.13 15.36
C SER A 249 -6.32 -11.75 16.32
N SER A 250 -6.01 -10.94 17.32
CA SER A 250 -6.91 -10.28 18.27
C SER A 250 -8.03 -9.45 17.62
N TRP A 251 -7.76 -8.66 16.57
CA TRP A 251 -8.77 -7.76 15.97
C TRP A 251 -9.80 -8.51 15.12
N ILE A 252 -9.36 -9.49 14.35
CA ILE A 252 -10.25 -10.35 13.56
C ILE A 252 -11.12 -11.19 14.51
N VAL A 253 -10.53 -11.76 15.56
CA VAL A 253 -11.26 -12.53 16.58
C VAL A 253 -12.26 -11.65 17.32
N ALA A 254 -11.91 -10.41 17.69
CA ALA A 254 -12.81 -9.49 18.36
C ALA A 254 -14.02 -9.11 17.48
N THR A 255 -13.79 -8.85 16.19
CA THR A 255 -14.86 -8.48 15.24
C THR A 255 -15.83 -9.64 15.00
N VAL A 256 -15.30 -10.85 14.81
CA VAL A 256 -16.12 -12.06 14.65
C VAL A 256 -16.89 -12.38 15.94
N ALA A 257 -16.27 -12.21 17.10
CA ALA A 257 -16.93 -12.39 18.40
C ALA A 257 -18.06 -11.38 18.61
N LEU A 258 -17.85 -10.10 18.28
CA LEU A 258 -18.89 -9.06 18.35
C LEU A 258 -20.07 -9.36 17.43
N ALA A 259 -19.81 -9.79 16.19
CA ALA A 259 -20.85 -10.19 15.25
C ALA A 259 -21.65 -11.40 15.74
N ALA A 260 -20.98 -12.39 16.35
CA ALA A 260 -21.63 -13.56 16.93
C ALA A 260 -22.50 -13.18 18.14
N VAL A 261 -22.01 -12.32 19.04
CA VAL A 261 -22.77 -11.83 20.21
C VAL A 261 -23.99 -11.03 19.76
N ALA A 262 -23.85 -10.17 18.75
CA ALA A 262 -24.96 -9.43 18.17
C ALA A 262 -26.02 -10.39 17.56
N GLY A 263 -25.57 -11.40 16.81
CA GLY A 263 -26.46 -12.43 16.26
C GLY A 263 -27.23 -13.20 17.34
N MET A 264 -26.56 -13.58 18.43
CA MET A 264 -27.20 -14.25 19.57
C MET A 264 -28.19 -13.36 20.31
N ALA A 265 -27.86 -12.07 20.52
CA ALA A 265 -28.76 -11.11 21.17
C ALA A 265 -30.03 -10.88 20.33
N ILE A 266 -29.87 -10.75 19.01
CA ILE A 266 -30.97 -10.63 18.06
C ILE A 266 -31.84 -11.90 18.08
N GLY A 267 -31.22 -13.10 17.99
CA GLY A 267 -31.93 -14.38 18.04
C GLY A 267 -32.72 -14.58 19.33
N ARG A 268 -32.15 -14.17 20.47
CA ARG A 268 -32.81 -14.25 21.79
C ARG A 268 -33.98 -13.27 21.90
N GLY A 269 -33.86 -12.07 21.32
CA GLY A 269 -34.95 -11.11 21.20
C GLY A 269 -36.12 -11.65 20.38
N TYR A 270 -35.85 -12.35 19.27
CA TYR A 270 -36.87 -12.97 18.43
C TYR A 270 -37.56 -14.17 19.09
N PHE A 271 -36.83 -15.00 19.84
CA PHE A 271 -37.44 -16.07 20.65
C PHE A 271 -38.42 -15.52 21.70
N TRP A 272 -38.09 -14.36 22.28
CA TRP A 272 -38.95 -13.66 23.26
C TRP A 272 -40.15 -12.94 22.62
N MET A 273 -40.07 -12.57 21.34
CA MET A 273 -41.23 -12.06 20.60
C MET A 273 -42.24 -13.17 20.27
N ALA A 274 -41.76 -14.38 19.97
CA ALA A 274 -42.59 -15.54 19.69
C ALA A 274 -43.44 -15.99 20.91
N SER A 275 -43.07 -15.58 22.13
CA SER A 275 -43.81 -15.84 23.37
C SER A 275 -44.81 -14.72 23.76
N GLY A 276 -45.20 -13.85 22.82
CA GLY A 276 -46.38 -12.98 22.97
C GLY A 276 -46.15 -11.61 23.60
N HIS A 277 -44.91 -11.17 23.79
CA HIS A 277 -44.56 -9.87 24.39
C HIS A 277 -43.94 -8.93 23.34
N ALA A 278 -44.69 -8.60 22.29
CA ALA A 278 -44.10 -8.17 21.02
C ALA A 278 -43.70 -6.68 20.91
N ALA A 279 -44.47 -5.73 21.47
CA ALA A 279 -44.30 -4.32 21.08
C ALA A 279 -43.10 -3.61 21.72
N SER A 280 -42.81 -3.86 23.01
CA SER A 280 -41.71 -3.16 23.70
C SER A 280 -40.33 -3.76 23.43
N ALA A 281 -40.27 -5.04 23.04
CA ALA A 281 -39.01 -5.73 22.77
C ALA A 281 -38.41 -5.31 21.42
N ILE A 282 -39.24 -5.13 20.38
CA ILE A 282 -38.79 -4.73 19.03
C ILE A 282 -38.05 -3.39 19.08
N VAL A 283 -38.63 -2.39 19.76
CA VAL A 283 -38.03 -1.06 19.89
C VAL A 283 -36.72 -1.13 20.67
N ARG A 284 -36.68 -1.89 21.78
CA ARG A 284 -35.48 -1.99 22.62
C ARG A 284 -34.33 -2.71 21.92
N TYR A 285 -34.58 -3.85 21.29
CA TYR A 285 -33.51 -4.61 20.62
C TYR A 285 -33.09 -3.99 19.29
N GLY A 286 -34.02 -3.35 18.56
CA GLY A 286 -33.70 -2.55 17.38
C GLY A 286 -32.78 -1.37 17.71
N LEU A 287 -33.10 -0.61 18.76
CA LEU A 287 -32.24 0.49 19.24
C LEU A 287 -30.87 -0.02 19.71
N LEU A 288 -30.80 -1.19 20.35
CA LEU A 288 -29.54 -1.78 20.79
C LEU A 288 -28.65 -2.20 19.62
N ALA A 289 -29.23 -2.78 18.56
CA ALA A 289 -28.49 -3.12 17.35
C ALA A 289 -27.96 -1.87 16.63
N VAL A 290 -28.80 -0.83 16.49
CA VAL A 290 -28.38 0.46 15.90
C VAL A 290 -27.28 1.11 16.75
N ALA A 291 -27.40 1.09 18.07
CA ALA A 291 -26.39 1.62 18.98
C ALA A 291 -25.05 0.85 18.88
N LEU A 292 -25.09 -0.48 18.71
CA LEU A 292 -23.88 -1.30 18.54
C LEU A 292 -23.16 -1.00 17.22
N VAL A 293 -23.92 -0.84 16.13
CA VAL A 293 -23.38 -0.45 14.82
C VAL A 293 -22.77 0.95 14.89
N ALA A 294 -23.48 1.90 15.51
CA ALA A 294 -22.99 3.26 15.69
C ALA A 294 -21.73 3.33 16.58
N ALA A 295 -21.67 2.57 17.67
CA ALA A 295 -20.51 2.49 18.55
C ALA A 295 -19.29 1.87 17.84
N THR A 296 -19.51 0.87 16.99
CA THR A 296 -18.44 0.26 16.19
C THR A 296 -17.91 1.24 15.14
N ALA A 297 -18.81 1.95 14.43
CA ALA A 297 -18.42 2.98 13.47
C ALA A 297 -17.69 4.16 14.14
N LEU A 298 -18.13 4.59 15.32
CA LEU A 298 -17.48 5.66 16.09
C LEU A 298 -16.10 5.24 16.60
N SER A 299 -15.97 4.01 17.12
CA SER A 299 -14.68 3.47 17.57
C SER A 299 -13.67 3.42 16.42
N TYR A 300 -14.12 3.04 15.22
CA TYR A 300 -13.29 3.03 14.02
C TYR A 300 -12.88 4.45 13.57
N ALA A 301 -13.82 5.40 13.58
CA ALA A 301 -13.53 6.79 13.25
C ALA A 301 -12.53 7.43 14.24
N LEU A 302 -12.64 7.12 15.53
CA LEU A 302 -11.72 7.58 16.57
C LEU A 302 -10.32 6.95 16.41
N ALA A 303 -10.24 5.64 16.14
CA ALA A 303 -8.96 4.98 15.84
C ALA A 303 -8.27 5.64 14.65
N ARG A 304 -9.02 6.01 13.60
CA ARG A 304 -8.48 6.73 12.43
C ARG A 304 -7.95 8.12 12.78
N ILE A 305 -8.62 8.86 13.67
CA ILE A 305 -8.15 10.19 14.11
C ILE A 305 -6.85 10.05 14.92
N LEU A 306 -6.81 9.09 15.85
CA LEU A 306 -5.67 8.86 16.74
C LEU A 306 -4.44 8.32 16.01
N ILE A 307 -4.63 7.53 14.95
CA ILE A 307 -3.55 6.96 14.12
C ILE A 307 -3.19 7.92 12.96
N SER A 308 -3.93 9.02 12.77
CA SER A 308 -3.63 9.96 11.69
C SER A 308 -2.28 10.67 11.94
N PRO A 309 -1.43 10.83 10.90
CA PRO A 309 -0.15 11.54 10.99
C PRO A 309 -0.26 13.00 11.46
N ARG A 310 -1.46 13.59 11.46
CA ARG A 310 -1.73 14.93 11.98
C ARG A 310 -1.93 14.97 13.49
N ALA A 311 -2.53 13.93 14.10
CA ALA A 311 -2.72 13.87 15.54
C ALA A 311 -1.41 13.58 16.29
N ILE A 312 -0.53 12.76 15.69
CA ILE A 312 0.81 12.44 16.22
C ILE A 312 1.75 13.66 16.22
N ARG A 313 1.47 14.71 15.43
CA ARG A 313 2.27 15.96 15.43
C ARG A 313 1.82 17.01 16.45
N LEU A 314 0.68 16.79 17.11
CA LEU A 314 0.08 17.75 18.06
C LEU A 314 0.12 17.25 19.52
N ALA A 315 0.63 16.04 19.76
CA ALA A 315 0.95 15.48 21.08
C ALA A 315 2.46 15.44 21.27
#